data_AF-A0AAW9QWC8-F1
#
_entry.id   AF-A0AAW9QWC8-F1
#
_cell.length_a   1.000
_cell.length_b   1.000
_cell.length_c   1.000
_cell.angle_alpha   90.00
_cell.angle_beta   90.00
_cell.angle_gamma   90.00
#
_symmetry.space_group_name_H-M   'P 1'
#
loop_
_entity.id
_entity.type
_entity.pdbx_description
1 polymer ?
#
loop_
_entity_poly.entity_id
_entity_poly.type
_entity_poly.pdbx_seq_one_letter_code
_entity_poly.pdbx_strand_id
1 'polypeptide(L)' 'MSQELEAVFDGTALQLESPLNLPVGTRVRVIVESIRPREQKPPKNFLQTAKSLQLQGDPD' A
#
# COMPACT_ATOMS: atom_id res chain seq x y z
N MET A 1 2.53 13.38 23.16
CA MET A 1 3.27 12.27 22.53
C MET A 1 2.29 11.53 21.64
N SER A 2 2.45 11.65 20.33
CA SER A 2 1.69 10.86 19.35
C SER A 2 2.55 9.66 18.96
N GLN A 3 1.95 8.47 18.89
CA GLN A 3 2.61 7.26 18.42
C GLN A 3 1.87 6.81 17.16
N GLU A 4 2.60 6.61 16.09
CA GLU A 4 2.07 6.07 14.84
C GLU A 4 2.35 4.56 14.84
N LEU A 5 1.31 3.77 14.62
CA LEU A 5 1.36 2.32 14.63
C LEU A 5 0.71 1.82 13.34
N GLU A 6 1.38 0.88 12.70
CA GLU A 6 0.82 0.20 11.53
C GLU A 6 -0.22 -0.82 11.98
N ALA A 7 -1.34 -0.82 11.27
CA ALA A 7 -2.47 -1.70 11.53
C ALA A 7 -3.10 -2.16 10.23
N VAL A 8 -3.47 -3.44 10.17
CA VAL A 8 -4.19 -4.02 9.05
C VAL A 8 -5.64 -4.19 9.43
N PHE A 9 -6.54 -3.77 8.54
CA PHE A 9 -7.97 -4.02 8.70
C PHE A 9 -8.31 -5.40 8.11
N ASP A 10 -8.77 -6.32 8.96
CA ASP A 10 -9.13 -7.69 8.55
C ASP A 10 -10.57 -7.82 8.00
N GLY A 11 -11.29 -6.70 7.88
CA GLY A 11 -12.70 -6.63 7.48
C GLY A 11 -13.66 -6.47 8.66
N THR A 12 -13.22 -6.76 9.89
CA THR A 12 -14.03 -6.69 11.12
C THR A 12 -13.38 -5.82 12.19
N ALA A 13 -12.05 -5.93 12.35
CA ALA A 13 -11.27 -5.26 13.37
C ALA A 13 -9.95 -4.70 12.79
N LEU A 14 -9.41 -3.71 13.50
CA LEU A 14 -8.06 -3.19 13.25
C LEU A 14 -7.07 -4.04 14.06
N GLN A 15 -6.22 -4.79 13.36
CA GLN A 15 -5.15 -5.58 13.95
C GLN A 15 -3.87 -4.75 13.93
N LEU A 16 -3.36 -4.39 15.11
CA LEU A 16 -2.06 -3.73 15.22
C LEU A 16 -0.96 -4.72 14.88
N GLU A 17 0.00 -4.33 14.05
CA GLU A 17 1.16 -5.18 13.75
C GLU A 17 2.16 -5.24 14.91
N SER A 18 2.08 -4.27 15.82
CA SER A 18 2.95 -4.15 16.98
C SER A 18 2.15 -3.89 18.27
N PRO A 19 2.63 -4.39 19.42
CA PRO A 19 1.89 -4.29 20.67
C PRO A 19 1.82 -2.85 21.19
N LEU A 20 0.61 -2.39 21.50
CA LEU A 20 0.37 -1.10 22.12
C LEU A 20 0.49 -1.20 23.65
N ASN A 21 1.62 -0.78 24.19
CA ASN A 21 1.84 -0.72 25.63
C ASN A 21 1.35 0.61 26.23
N LEU A 22 0.08 0.63 26.65
CA LEU A 22 -0.50 1.76 27.39
C LEU A 22 -1.04 1.32 28.76
N PRO A 23 -0.97 2.18 29.79
CA PRO A 23 -1.61 1.90 31.07
C PRO A 23 -3.12 1.75 30.94
N VAL A 24 -3.70 0.87 31.77
CA VAL A 24 -5.16 0.70 31.85
C VAL A 24 -5.83 2.02 32.21
N GLY A 25 -6.93 2.35 31.53
CA GLY A 25 -7.67 3.60 31.74
C GLY A 25 -7.14 4.81 30.96
N THR A 26 -6.13 4.63 30.12
CA THR A 26 -5.63 5.72 29.26
C THR A 26 -6.64 6.06 28.17
N ARG A 27 -7.09 7.31 28.11
CA ARG A 27 -7.96 7.80 27.03
C ARG A 27 -7.13 8.07 25.79
N VAL A 28 -7.44 7.36 24.71
CA VAL A 28 -6.74 7.49 23.43
C VAL A 28 -7.65 8.12 22.36
N ARG A 29 -7.03 8.75 21.37
CA ARG A 29 -7.68 9.21 20.15
C ARG A 29 -7.11 8.41 18.99
N VAL A 30 -7.98 7.71 18.26
CA VAL A 30 -7.59 6.94 17.07
C VAL A 30 -7.88 7.78 15.84
N ILE A 31 -6.91 7.85 14.93
CA ILE A 31 -7.07 8.44 13.60
C ILE A 31 -6.85 7.30 12.62
N VAL A 32 -7.84 7.01 11.78
CA VAL A 32 -7.77 5.94 10.78
C VAL A 32 -7.56 6.60 9.42
N GLU A 33 -6.42 6.34 8.81
CA GLU A 33 -6.12 6.79 7.46
C GLU A 33 -6.04 5.58 6.52
N SER A 34 -6.88 5.57 5.48
CA SER A 34 -6.86 4.51 4.48
C SER A 34 -5.76 4.79 3.46
N ILE A 35 -4.63 4.11 3.63
CA ILE A 35 -3.56 4.06 2.63
C ILE A 35 -4.02 3.11 1.52
N ARG A 36 -4.48 3.67 0.39
CA ARG A 36 -4.74 2.86 -0.81
C ARG A 36 -3.41 2.23 -1.23
N PRO A 37 -3.37 0.92 -1.54
CA PRO A 37 -2.20 0.35 -2.19
C PRO A 37 -1.93 1.19 -3.44
N ARG A 38 -0.71 1.72 -3.57
CA ARG A 38 -0.24 2.38 -4.78
C ARG A 38 -0.69 1.49 -5.93
N GLU A 39 -1.48 2.03 -6.87
CA GLU A 39 -1.90 1.30 -8.07
C GLU A 39 -0.64 0.67 -8.68
N GLN A 40 -0.45 -0.62 -8.42
CA GLN A 40 0.63 -1.36 -9.03
C GLN A 40 0.24 -1.41 -10.49
N LYS A 41 0.83 -0.53 -11.30
CA LYS A 41 0.63 -0.57 -12.74
C LYS A 41 0.86 -2.02 -13.15
N PRO A 42 -0.12 -2.66 -13.83
CA PRO A 42 0.01 -4.06 -14.18
C PRO A 42 1.35 -4.25 -14.90
N PRO A 43 2.09 -5.33 -14.59
CA PRO A 43 3.40 -5.55 -15.19
C PRO A 43 3.24 -5.51 -16.70
N LYS A 44 3.90 -4.54 -17.35
CA LYS A 44 3.83 -4.41 -18.82
C LYS A 44 4.42 -5.68 -19.41
N ASN A 45 3.62 -6.40 -20.19
CA ASN A 45 4.11 -7.61 -20.85
C ASN A 45 5.14 -7.24 -21.94
N PHE A 46 5.99 -8.20 -22.31
CA PHE A 46 7.05 -7.97 -23.30
C PHE A 46 6.54 -7.35 -24.60
N LEU A 47 5.35 -7.78 -25.08
CA LEU A 47 4.73 -7.23 -26.30
C LEU A 47 4.23 -5.78 -26.14
N GLN A 48 3.71 -5.40 -24.97
CA GLN A 48 3.33 -4.03 -24.63
C GLN A 48 4.56 -3.13 -24.57
N THR A 49 5.67 -3.64 -24.03
CA THR A 49 6.97 -2.95 -24.05
C THR A 49 7.48 -2.77 -25.47
N ALA A 50 7.49 -3.82 -26.29
CA ALA A 50 7.91 -3.76 -27.68
C ALA A 50 7.07 -2.78 -28.52
N LYS A 51 5.73 -2.79 -28.37
CA LYS A 51 4.85 -1.81 -29.01
C LYS A 51 5.11 -0.38 -28.55
N SER A 52 5.43 -0.19 -27.27
CA SER A 52 5.73 1.15 -26.73
C SER A 52 7.07 1.72 -27.23
N LEU A 53 8.00 0.85 -27.63
CA LEU A 53 9.32 1.25 -28.12
C LEU A 53 9.29 1.74 -29.58
N GLN A 54 8.15 1.61 -30.28
CA GLN A 54 7.94 2.10 -31.66
C GLN A 54 9.11 1.78 -32.60
N LEU A 55 9.72 0.61 -32.43
CA LEU A 55 10.93 0.24 -33.15
C LEU A 55 10.58 0.05 -34.63
N GLN A 56 11.13 0.90 -35.49
CA GLN A 56 11.10 0.73 -36.93
C GLN A 56 12.29 -0.16 -37.32
N GLY A 57 12.00 -1.26 -38.01
CA GLY A 57 13.02 -2.06 -38.67
C GLY A 57 13.37 -1.45 -40.02
N ASP A 58 14.62 -1.60 -40.44
CA ASP A 58 15.01 -1.24 -41.81
C ASP A 58 14.23 -2.11 -42.83
N PRO A 59 13.78 -1.52 -43.95
CA PRO A 59 13.12 -2.26 -45.01
C PRO A 59 14.11 -3.17 -45.74
N ASP A 60 13.61 -4.33 -46.18
CA ASP A 60 14.34 -5.38 -46.92
C ASP A 60 14.93 -4.90 -48.26
#